data_AF-A0A4Y2KTQ9-F1
#
_entry.id   AF-A0A4Y2KTQ9-F1
#
_cell.length_a   1.000
_cell.length_b   1.000
_cell.length_c   1.000
_cell.angle_alpha   90.00
_cell.angle_beta   90.00
_cell.angle_gamma   90.00
#
_symmetry.space_group_name_H-M   'P 1'
#
loop_
_entity.id
_entity.type
_entity.pdbx_description
1 polymer ?
#
loop_
_entity_poly.entity_id
_entity_poly.type
_entity_poly.pdbx_seq_one_letter_code
_entity_poly.pdbx_strand_id
1 'polypeptide(L)'
;MDDNARPHRAVIVEDYLEGHGLERMEWPAQSPDLNPINLNPDYLGRQVAALSPPPRSLDELEQGLLRVWFSFPISVSDNLIDSMESRCRRCIQIKGGHIPY
;
A
#
# COMPACT_ATOMS: atom_id res chain seq x y z
N MET A 1 9.92 1.31 2.79
CA MET A 1 9.51 0.48 1.64
C MET A 1 8.82 1.37 0.63
N ASP A 2 9.18 1.28 -0.64
CA ASP A 2 8.54 1.95 -1.76
C ASP A 2 8.56 1.02 -2.99
N ASP A 3 8.00 1.46 -4.11
CA ASP A 3 7.84 0.68 -5.35
C ASP A 3 8.95 0.91 -6.40
N ASN A 4 10.03 1.61 -6.05
CA ASN A 4 11.10 2.04 -6.96
C ASN A 4 10.66 2.98 -8.10
N ALA A 5 9.51 3.64 -8.02
CA ALA A 5 9.15 4.65 -9.02
C ALA A 5 10.26 5.71 -9.15
N ARG A 6 10.47 6.25 -10.36
CA ARG A 6 11.55 7.23 -10.64
C ARG A 6 11.60 8.40 -9.64
N PRO A 7 10.48 9.00 -9.19
CA PRO A 7 10.50 10.03 -8.16
C PRO A 7 11.07 9.56 -6.81
N HIS A 8 10.83 8.31 -6.40
CA HIS A 8 11.35 7.73 -5.15
C HIS A 8 12.88 7.51 -5.19
N ARG A 9 13.47 7.56 -6.39
CA ARG A 9 14.91 7.41 -6.63
C ARG A 9 15.60 8.73 -6.99
N ALA A 10 14.89 9.85 -6.88
CA ALA A 10 15.48 11.17 -7.06
C ALA A 10 16.47 11.47 -5.93
N VAL A 11 17.57 12.15 -6.23
CA VAL A 11 18.61 12.52 -5.24
C VAL A 11 18.02 13.23 -4.03
N ILE A 12 17.08 14.16 -4.24
CA ILE A 12 16.40 14.87 -3.15
C ILE A 12 15.65 13.93 -2.18
N VAL A 13 15.13 12.80 -2.67
CA VAL A 13 14.48 11.80 -1.83
C VAL A 13 15.50 10.95 -1.10
N GLU A 14 16.60 10.57 -1.75
CA GLU A 14 17.71 9.86 -1.10
C GLU A 14 18.31 10.67 0.05
N ASP A 15 18.66 11.95 -0.21
CA ASP A 15 19.20 12.86 0.79
C ASP A 15 18.24 13.04 1.97
N TYR A 16 16.93 13.09 1.70
CA TYR A 16 15.91 13.18 2.75
C TYR A 16 15.88 11.92 3.62
N LEU A 17 15.90 10.73 3.01
CA LEU A 17 15.89 9.48 3.77
C LEU A 17 17.16 9.34 4.62
N GLU A 18 18.33 9.63 4.05
CA GLU A 18 19.60 9.60 4.76
C GLU A 18 19.62 10.60 5.93
N GLY A 19 19.20 11.84 5.68
CA GLY A 19 19.13 12.89 6.70
C GLY A 19 18.17 12.58 7.86
N HIS A 20 17.19 11.71 7.66
CA HIS A 20 16.25 11.25 8.69
C HIS A 20 16.59 9.85 9.24
N GLY A 21 17.70 9.24 8.81
CA GLY A 21 18.10 7.90 9.24
C GLY A 21 17.10 6.81 8.83
N LEU A 22 16.36 7.01 7.74
CA LEU A 22 15.38 6.06 7.22
C LEU A 22 16.05 5.11 6.24
N GLU A 23 16.14 3.83 6.61
CA GLU A 23 16.66 2.80 5.71
C GLU A 23 15.60 2.39 4.69
N ARG A 24 16.00 2.34 3.41
CA ARG A 24 15.14 1.82 2.36
C ARG A 24 15.29 0.30 2.25
N MET A 25 14.16 -0.38 2.35
CA MET A 25 14.07 -1.80 2.03
C MET A 25 14.20 -2.03 0.52
N GLU A 26 15.04 -2.99 0.13
CA GLU A 26 15.15 -3.46 -1.25
C GLU A 26 13.80 -3.98 -1.76
N TRP A 27 13.44 -3.59 -2.99
CA TRP A 27 12.15 -3.92 -3.57
C TRP A 27 12.31 -4.48 -4.99
N PRO A 28 11.72 -5.65 -5.32
CA PRO A 28 11.73 -6.14 -6.69
C PRO A 28 10.84 -5.30 -7.62
N ALA A 29 11.29 -5.13 -8.86
CA ALA A 29 10.51 -4.43 -9.88
C ALA A 29 9.23 -5.22 -10.23
N GLN A 30 8.14 -4.51 -10.52
CA GLN A 30 6.86 -5.10 -10.94
C GLN A 30 6.25 -6.11 -9.96
N SER A 31 6.44 -5.92 -8.65
CA SER A 31 5.88 -6.80 -7.60
C SER A 31 4.79 -6.12 -6.76
N PRO A 32 3.64 -5.75 -7.35
CA PRO A 32 2.53 -5.17 -6.59
C PRO A 32 1.93 -6.17 -5.60
N ASP A 33 2.08 -7.47 -5.88
CA ASP A 33 1.65 -8.61 -5.09
C ASP A 33 2.37 -8.80 -3.77
N LEU A 34 3.58 -8.24 -3.68
CA LEU A 34 4.31 -8.17 -2.44
C LEU A 34 4.02 -6.89 -1.66
N ASN A 35 3.38 -5.86 -2.23
CA ASN A 35 3.16 -4.61 -1.49
C ASN A 35 1.96 -4.72 -0.52
N PRO A 36 2.16 -4.66 0.82
CA PRO A 36 1.05 -4.72 1.77
C PRO A 36 0.06 -3.56 1.58
N ILE A 37 0.54 -2.40 1.13
CA ILE A 37 -0.27 -1.18 0.98
C ILE A 37 -1.22 -1.28 -0.22
N ASN A 38 -0.92 -2.10 -1.24
CA ASN A 38 -1.74 -2.19 -2.45
C ASN A 38 -3.17 -2.71 -2.18
N LEU A 39 -3.42 -3.42 -1.08
CA LEU A 39 -4.80 -3.82 -0.74
C LEU A 39 -5.65 -2.63 -0.25
N ASN A 40 -5.01 -1.61 0.33
CA ASN A 40 -5.71 -0.53 1.03
C ASN A 40 -6.54 0.37 0.09
N PRO A 41 -6.03 0.83 -1.08
CA PRO A 41 -6.80 1.68 -2.00
C PRO A 41 -8.12 1.05 -2.47
N ASP A 42 -8.12 -0.24 -2.83
CA ASP A 42 -9.34 -0.94 -3.29
C ASP A 42 -10.35 -1.17 -2.16
N TYR A 43 -9.86 -1.42 -0.94
CA TYR A 43 -10.71 -1.52 0.23
C TYR A 43 -11.35 -0.16 0.55
N LEU A 44 -10.54 0.90 0.68
CA LEU A 44 -11.00 2.25 0.98
C LEU A 44 -11.97 2.75 -0.07
N GLY A 45 -11.64 2.56 -1.36
CA GLY A 45 -12.50 2.95 -2.47
C GLY A 45 -13.88 2.29 -2.41
N ARG A 46 -13.94 0.99 -2.09
CA ARG A 46 -15.20 0.26 -1.91
C ARG A 46 -16.01 0.76 -0.70
N GLN A 47 -15.35 1.02 0.43
CA GLN A 47 -16.02 1.54 1.62
C GLN A 47 -16.59 2.95 1.37
N VAL A 48 -15.83 3.82 0.69
CA VAL A 48 -16.27 5.17 0.34
C VAL A 48 -17.41 5.14 -0.67
N ALA A 49 -17.36 4.26 -1.68
CA ALA A 49 -18.45 4.08 -2.64
C ALA A 49 -19.74 3.52 -1.99
N ALA A 50 -19.61 2.79 -0.88
CA ALA A 50 -20.74 2.26 -0.11
C ALA A 50 -21.36 3.28 0.86
N LEU A 51 -20.79 4.48 1.01
CA LEU A 51 -21.40 5.55 1.80
C LEU A 51 -22.75 5.94 1.22
N SER A 52 -23.68 6.36 2.10
CA SER A 52 -25.01 6.79 1.72
C SER A 52 -25.30 8.21 2.21
N PRO A 53 -25.49 9.19 1.31
CA PRO A 53 -25.30 9.07 -0.15
C PRO A 53 -23.81 8.89 -0.52
N PRO A 54 -23.52 8.30 -1.70
CA PRO A 54 -22.15 8.25 -2.18
C PRO A 54 -21.63 9.67 -2.49
N PRO A 55 -20.31 9.93 -2.35
CA PRO A 55 -19.74 11.25 -2.62
C PRO A 55 -20.01 11.73 -4.05
N ARG A 56 -20.37 13.01 -4.19
CA ARG A 56 -20.68 13.66 -5.47
C ARG A 56 -19.78 14.86 -5.78
N SER A 57 -18.92 15.23 -4.83
CA SER A 57 -17.91 16.28 -4.98
C SER A 57 -16.55 15.79 -4.48
N LEU A 58 -15.49 16.51 -4.82
CA LEU A 58 -14.15 16.22 -4.30
C LEU A 58 -14.08 16.39 -2.77
N ASP A 59 -14.74 17.41 -2.24
CA ASP A 59 -14.80 17.65 -0.79
C ASP A 59 -15.51 16.50 -0.05
N GLU A 60 -16.62 16.00 -0.60
CA GLU A 60 -17.33 14.84 -0.05
C GLU A 60 -16.49 13.57 -0.15
N LEU A 61 -15.72 13.42 -1.22
CA LEU A 61 -14.81 12.28 -1.41
C LEU A 61 -13.67 12.30 -0.39
N GLU A 62 -13.06 13.46 -0.18
CA GLU A 62 -12.00 13.66 0.82
C GLU A 62 -12.51 13.36 2.23
N GLN A 63 -13.66 13.92 2.61
CA GLN A 63 -14.28 13.67 3.91
C GLN A 63 -14.66 12.18 4.08
N GLY A 64 -15.19 11.56 3.02
CA GLY A 64 -15.50 10.13 3.00
C GLY A 64 -14.26 9.26 3.20
N LEU A 65 -13.17 9.57 2.49
CA LEU A 65 -11.89 8.87 2.63
C LEU A 65 -11.32 9.00 4.04
N LEU A 66 -11.29 10.21 4.60
CA LEU A 66 -10.83 10.43 5.98
C LEU A 66 -11.66 9.63 6.98
N ARG A 67 -13.00 9.67 6.85
CA ARG A 67 -13.90 8.92 7.73
C ARG A 67 -13.64 7.42 7.67
N VAL A 68 -13.56 6.86 6.46
CA VAL A 68 -13.27 5.44 6.27
C VAL A 68 -11.89 5.09 6.83
N TRP A 69 -10.88 5.91 6.55
CA TRP A 69 -9.51 5.73 7.03
C TRP A 69 -9.44 5.67 8.56
N PHE A 70 -10.09 6.60 9.27
CA PHE A 70 -10.12 6.58 10.73
C PHE A 70 -10.94 5.43 11.32
N SER A 71 -11.84 4.85 10.54
CA SER A 71 -12.58 3.63 10.92
C SER A 71 -11.88 2.33 10.50
N PHE A 72 -10.73 2.43 9.83
CA PHE A 72 -10.00 1.29 9.30
C PHE A 72 -9.53 0.39 10.45
N PRO A 73 -9.98 -0.88 10.53
CA PRO A 73 -9.57 -1.75 11.63
C PRO A 73 -8.08 -2.05 11.52
N ILE A 74 -7.34 -1.83 12.61
CA ILE A 74 -5.90 -2.15 12.69
C ILE A 74 -5.65 -3.62 12.31
N SER A 75 -6.58 -4.52 12.66
CA SER A 75 -6.48 -5.94 12.30
C SER A 75 -6.40 -6.21 10.80
N VAL A 76 -6.93 -5.33 9.94
CA VAL A 76 -6.76 -5.46 8.49
C VAL A 76 -5.31 -5.18 8.10
N SER A 77 -4.67 -4.17 8.69
CA SER A 77 -3.24 -3.91 8.54
C SER A 77 -2.38 -5.05 9.09
N ASP A 78 -2.72 -5.56 10.27
CA ASP A 78 -1.96 -6.65 10.91
C ASP A 78 -2.01 -7.91 10.05
N ASN A 79 -3.20 -8.33 9.60
CA ASN A 79 -3.35 -9.48 8.71
C ASN A 79 -2.55 -9.34 7.40
N LEU A 80 -2.44 -8.12 6.88
CA LEU A 80 -1.65 -7.82 5.69
C LEU A 80 -0.15 -8.03 5.96
N ILE A 81 0.34 -7.46 7.06
CA ILE A 81 1.73 -7.59 7.48
C ILE A 81 2.05 -9.07 7.77
N ASP A 82 1.20 -9.76 8.51
CA ASP A 82 1.37 -11.17 8.86
C ASP A 82 1.37 -12.08 7.62
N SER A 83 0.64 -11.70 6.56
CA SER A 83 0.62 -12.46 5.31
C SER A 83 1.91 -12.35 4.49
N MET A 84 2.77 -11.37 4.77
CA MET A 84 3.95 -11.07 3.94
C MET A 84 4.91 -12.23 3.82
N GLU A 85 5.16 -12.94 4.93
CA GLU A 85 6.05 -14.10 4.91
C GLU A 85 5.52 -15.19 3.95
N SER A 86 4.22 -15.46 3.98
CA SER A 86 3.57 -16.42 3.08
C SER A 86 3.65 -15.99 1.62
N ARG A 87 3.42 -14.69 1.34
CA ARG A 87 3.53 -14.12 -0.01
C ARG A 87 4.94 -14.24 -0.57
N CYS A 88 5.95 -13.86 0.22
CA CYS A 88 7.36 -14.00 -0.15
C CYS A 88 7.72 -15.47 -0.44
N ARG A 89 7.32 -16.40 0.43
CA ARG A 89 7.55 -17.84 0.19
C ARG A 89 6.92 -18.31 -1.12
N ARG A 90 5.68 -17.88 -1.42
CA ARG A 90 4.99 -18.26 -2.65
C ARG A 90 5.68 -17.67 -3.89
N CYS A 91 6.12 -16.42 -3.83
CA CYS A 91 6.90 -15.78 -4.88
C CYS A 91 8.20 -16.56 -5.17
N ILE A 92 8.91 -16.98 -4.13
CA ILE A 92 10.12 -17.82 -4.26
C ILE A 92 9.79 -19.18 -4.92
N GLN A 93 8.70 -19.84 -4.48
CA GLN A 93 8.29 -21.14 -5.04
C GLN A 93 8.01 -21.07 -6.55
N ILE A 94 7.43 -19.96 -7.02
CA ILE A 94 7.17 -19.73 -8.44
C ILE A 94 8.29 -18.95 -9.14
N LYS A 95 9.48 -18.86 -8.51
CA LYS A 95 10.70 -18.26 -9.07
C LYS A 95 10.53 -16.80 -9.51
N GLY A 96 9.86 -15.99 -8.70
CA GLY A 96 9.62 -14.58 -8.99
C GLY A 96 8.43 -14.32 -9.92
N GLY A 97 7.67 -15.36 -10.28
CA GLY A 97 6.39 -15.19 -10.98
C GLY A 97 5.34 -14.47 -10.13
N HIS A 98 4.21 -14.13 -10.77
CA HIS A 98 3.06 -13.47 -10.14
C HIS A 98 2.33 -14.40 -9.15
N ILE A 99 2.12 -13.95 -7.92
CA ILE A 99 1.25 -14.65 -6.96
C ILE A 99 -0.18 -14.09 -6.99
N PRO A 100 -1.22 -14.93 -6.98
CA PRO A 100 -2.58 -14.45 -6.74
C PRO A 100 -2.71 -14.04 -5.26
N TYR A 101 -3.19 -12.82 -5.03
CA TYR A 101 -3.43 -12.25 -3.70
C TYR A 101 -4.70 -11.39 -3.70
#